data_AF-A0A0G2ZDM2-F1
#
_entry.id   AF-A0A0G2ZDM2-F1
#
_cell.length_a   1.000
_cell.length_b   1.000
_cell.length_c   1.000
_cell.angle_alpha   90.00
_cell.angle_beta   90.00
_cell.angle_gamma   90.00
#
_symmetry.space_group_name_H-M   'P 1'
#
loop_
_entity.id
_entity.type
_entity.pdbx_description
1 polymer ?
#
loop_
_entity_poly.entity_id
_entity_poly.type
_entity_poly.pdbx_seq_one_letter_code
_entity_poly.pdbx_strand_id
1 'polypeptide(L)'
;MKKILDFFRLIFEIFWAGMAVIIIGVTEAIRYGKIHEKILVVFLVLVVVLGLLALAAVEVTSTNGFCLSCHPYLEKEYYASTHGQAGVSCADCHIPEDFSGFVDAKLTGLKELWIYFTEDHPKNREEWKEEYKEKWEDEAYRINLTDDICLKCHGDEGIKPFRKVIAWDTNIHELLRVDEKGLSCFDCHYNFVHGIE
;
A
#
# COMPACT_ATOMS: atom_id res chain seq x y z
N MET A 1 18.03 62.28 56.99
CA MET A 1 16.71 61.85 56.45
C MET A 1 16.76 61.46 54.98
N LYS A 2 17.23 62.31 54.05
CA LYS A 2 17.25 62.02 52.59
C LYS A 2 17.96 60.70 52.22
N LYS A 3 19.17 60.47 52.73
CA LYS A 3 19.94 59.23 52.52
C LYS A 3 19.23 57.94 52.99
N ILE A 4 18.41 58.03 54.03
CA ILE A 4 17.63 56.89 54.54
C ILE A 4 16.45 56.62 53.60
N LEU A 5 15.78 57.67 53.13
CA LEU A 5 14.72 57.55 52.13
C LEU A 5 15.26 56.97 50.81
N ASP A 6 16.43 57.42 50.38
CA ASP A 6 17.11 56.94 49.16
C ASP A 6 17.52 55.46 49.30
N PHE A 7 17.96 55.05 50.50
CA PHE A 7 18.26 53.65 50.81
C PHE A 7 17.01 52.75 50.74
N PHE A 8 15.89 53.18 51.34
CA PHE A 8 14.64 52.43 51.24
C PHE A 8 14.08 52.40 49.82
N ARG A 9 14.22 53.49 49.06
CA ARG A 9 13.84 53.54 47.65
C ARG A 9 14.68 52.57 46.82
N LEU A 10 15.98 52.50 47.06
CA LEU A 10 16.87 51.55 46.39
C LEU A 10 16.48 50.10 46.69
N ILE A 11 16.21 49.77 47.96
CA ILE A 11 15.73 48.43 48.35
C ILE A 11 14.42 48.09 47.63
N PHE A 12 13.49 49.04 47.56
CA PHE A 12 12.22 48.86 46.89
C PHE A 12 12.39 48.66 45.38
N GLU A 13 13.24 49.44 44.72
CA GLU A 13 13.52 49.30 43.29
C GLU A 13 14.24 47.97 42.98
N ILE A 14 15.19 47.54 43.81
CA ILE A 14 15.85 46.23 43.69
C ILE A 14 14.86 45.10 43.88
N PHE A 15 13.97 45.21 44.87
CA PHE A 15 12.92 44.22 45.13
C PHE A 15 11.96 44.08 43.94
N TRP A 16 11.48 45.20 43.39
CA TRP A 16 10.60 45.20 42.22
C TRP A 16 11.31 44.70 40.95
N ALA A 17 12.57 45.05 40.75
CA ALA A 17 13.36 44.51 39.64
C ALA A 17 13.53 42.99 39.76
N GLY A 18 13.81 42.47 40.97
CA GLY A 18 13.87 41.03 41.24
C GLY A 18 12.54 40.32 40.96
N MET A 19 11.41 40.90 41.39
CA MET A 19 10.08 40.38 41.10
C MET A 19 9.76 40.35 39.61
N ALA A 20 10.12 41.40 38.86
CA ALA A 20 9.92 41.46 37.42
C ALA A 20 10.69 40.36 36.67
N VAL A 21 11.94 40.10 37.07
CA VAL A 21 12.76 39.01 36.49
C VAL A 21 12.13 37.64 36.74
N ILE A 22 11.63 37.39 37.95
CA ILE A 22 10.95 36.12 38.29
C ILE A 22 9.67 35.95 37.47
N ILE A 23 8.85 37.01 37.36
CA ILE A 23 7.61 36.96 36.59
C ILE A 23 7.90 36.68 35.11
N ILE A 24 8.89 37.33 34.52
CA ILE A 24 9.33 37.10 33.13
C ILE A 24 9.83 35.66 32.97
N GLY A 25 10.66 35.17 33.90
CA GLY A 25 11.17 33.79 33.87
C GLY A 25 10.05 32.75 33.96
N VAL A 26 9.09 32.93 34.85
CA VAL A 26 7.94 32.03 35.03
C VAL A 26 7.01 32.09 33.82
N THR A 27 6.72 33.28 33.28
CA THR A 27 5.87 33.42 32.09
C THR A 27 6.51 32.80 30.87
N GLU A 28 7.81 32.96 30.66
CA GLU A 28 8.52 32.36 29.53
C GLU A 28 8.65 30.83 29.69
N ALA A 29 8.85 30.31 30.90
CA ALA A 29 8.83 28.87 31.18
C ALA A 29 7.44 28.24 30.91
N ILE A 30 6.36 28.89 31.36
CA ILE A 30 4.98 28.45 31.06
C ILE A 30 4.70 28.52 29.56
N ARG A 31 5.15 29.58 28.88
CA ARG A 31 5.01 29.74 27.43
C ARG A 31 5.75 28.64 26.67
N TYR A 32 6.98 28.34 27.08
CA TYR A 32 7.79 27.28 26.49
C TYR A 32 7.13 25.91 26.66
N GLY A 33 6.63 25.59 27.86
CA GLY A 33 5.85 24.37 28.10
C GLY A 33 4.59 24.25 27.22
N LYS A 34 3.82 25.33 27.07
CA LYS A 34 2.65 25.38 26.18
C LYS A 34 3.01 25.28 24.69
N ILE A 35 4.17 25.80 24.27
CA ILE A 35 4.66 25.66 22.89
C ILE A 35 5.02 24.19 22.61
N HIS A 36 5.72 23.52 23.53
CA HIS A 36 6.03 22.09 23.40
C HIS A 36 4.78 21.21 23.35
N GLU A 37 3.80 21.47 24.22
CA GLU A 37 2.50 20.78 24.18
C GLU A 37 1.80 20.98 22.83
N LYS A 38 1.75 22.20 22.32
CA LYS A 38 1.17 22.50 21.00
C LYS A 38 1.92 21.83 19.85
N ILE A 39 3.25 21.82 19.88
CA ILE A 39 4.08 21.15 18.86
C ILE A 39 3.81 19.65 18.89
N LEU A 40 3.76 19.04 20.07
CA LEU A 40 3.44 17.62 20.22
C LEU A 40 2.05 17.29 19.67
N VAL A 41 1.04 18.12 19.98
CA VAL A 41 -0.32 17.94 19.45
C VAL A 41 -0.34 18.07 17.92
N VAL A 42 0.32 19.08 17.36
CA VAL A 42 0.42 19.26 15.90
C VAL A 42 1.12 18.08 15.25
N PHE A 43 2.22 17.60 15.85
CA PHE A 43 2.95 16.43 15.36
C PHE A 43 2.08 15.16 15.38
N LEU A 44 1.37 14.91 16.49
CA LEU A 44 0.45 13.77 16.59
C LEU A 44 -0.69 13.84 15.56
N VAL A 45 -1.29 15.02 15.40
CA VAL A 45 -2.31 15.25 14.35
C VAL A 45 -1.72 14.98 12.98
N LEU A 46 -0.52 15.46 12.69
CA LEU A 46 0.15 15.23 11.41
C LEU A 46 0.39 13.73 11.17
N VAL A 47 0.90 12.99 12.17
CA VAL A 47 1.12 11.55 12.07
C VAL A 47 -0.19 10.81 11.78
N VAL A 48 -1.27 11.15 12.49
CA VAL A 48 -2.59 10.53 12.27
C VAL A 48 -3.11 10.85 10.87
N VAL A 49 -3.06 12.11 10.44
CA VAL A 49 -3.52 12.54 9.11
C VAL A 49 -2.71 11.85 8.02
N LEU A 50 -1.38 11.82 8.12
CA LEU A 50 -0.52 11.13 7.15
C LEU A 50 -0.77 9.62 7.14
N GLY A 51 -0.99 9.00 8.30
CA GLY A 51 -1.34 7.58 8.39
C GLY A 51 -2.67 7.27 7.69
N LEU A 52 -3.70 8.07 7.90
CA LEU A 52 -5.00 7.91 7.23
C LEU A 52 -4.88 8.11 5.71
N LEU A 53 -4.10 9.10 5.28
CA LEU A 53 -3.84 9.33 3.85
C LEU A 53 -3.08 8.16 3.22
N ALA A 54 -2.09 7.60 3.92
CA ALA A 54 -1.35 6.44 3.44
C ALA A 54 -2.25 5.20 3.28
N LEU A 55 -3.13 4.94 4.27
CA LEU A 55 -4.11 3.85 4.18
C LEU A 55 -5.08 4.05 3.00
N ALA A 56 -5.60 5.25 2.82
CA ALA A 56 -6.47 5.57 1.69
C ALA A 56 -5.75 5.42 0.35
N ALA A 57 -4.49 5.85 0.26
CA ALA A 57 -3.68 5.69 -0.94
C ALA A 57 -3.44 4.22 -1.28
N VAL A 58 -3.15 3.38 -0.28
CA VAL A 58 -3.00 1.93 -0.45
C VAL A 58 -4.29 1.33 -1.03
N GLU A 59 -5.45 1.66 -0.46
CA GLU A 59 -6.74 1.12 -0.90
C GLU A 59 -7.05 1.52 -2.35
N VAL A 60 -6.92 2.81 -2.67
CA VAL A 60 -7.17 3.32 -4.04
C VAL A 60 -6.23 2.68 -5.05
N THR A 61 -4.94 2.57 -4.72
CA THR A 61 -3.92 1.95 -5.60
C THR A 61 -4.02 0.43 -5.69
N SER A 62 -4.93 -0.19 -4.95
CA SER A 62 -5.25 -1.63 -5.04
C SER A 62 -6.54 -1.89 -5.82
N THR A 63 -7.21 -0.86 -6.35
CA THR A 63 -8.45 -1.06 -7.11
C THR A 63 -8.20 -1.43 -8.56
N ASN A 64 -9.10 -2.22 -9.16
CA ASN A 64 -9.06 -2.51 -10.60
C ASN A 64 -9.04 -1.24 -11.46
N GLY A 65 -9.82 -0.22 -11.07
CA GLY A 65 -9.89 1.04 -11.81
C GLY A 65 -8.55 1.77 -11.84
N PHE A 66 -7.78 1.73 -10.73
CA PHE A 66 -6.43 2.28 -10.71
C PHE A 66 -5.49 1.49 -11.62
N CYS A 67 -5.45 0.16 -11.50
CA CYS A 67 -4.61 -0.69 -12.36
C CYS A 67 -4.92 -0.46 -13.85
N LEU A 68 -6.20 -0.49 -14.23
CA LEU A 68 -6.64 -0.33 -15.63
C LEU A 68 -6.44 1.10 -16.17
N SER A 69 -6.24 2.10 -15.31
CA SER A 69 -5.90 3.46 -15.76
C SER A 69 -4.52 3.54 -16.43
N CYS A 70 -3.61 2.62 -16.08
CA CYS A 70 -2.28 2.49 -16.68
C CYS A 70 -2.14 1.23 -17.55
N HIS A 71 -2.91 0.18 -17.27
CA HIS A 71 -2.92 -1.08 -18.04
C HIS A 71 -4.24 -1.31 -18.82
N PRO A 72 -4.66 -0.37 -19.69
CA PRO A 72 -5.95 -0.46 -20.37
C PRO A 72 -6.04 -1.66 -21.33
N TYR A 73 -4.90 -2.13 -21.84
CA TYR A 73 -4.81 -3.26 -22.76
C TYR A 73 -5.15 -4.63 -22.13
N LEU A 74 -5.32 -4.70 -20.81
CA LEU A 74 -5.76 -5.90 -20.08
C LEU A 74 -7.27 -5.88 -19.78
N GLU A 75 -7.95 -4.75 -19.95
CA GLU A 75 -9.33 -4.54 -19.50
C GLU A 75 -10.29 -5.58 -20.09
N LYS A 76 -10.27 -5.73 -21.42
CA LYS A 76 -11.16 -6.64 -22.14
C LYS A 76 -10.99 -8.08 -21.67
N GLU A 77 -9.76 -8.53 -21.47
CA GLU A 77 -9.48 -9.91 -21.09
C GLU A 77 -9.79 -10.17 -19.63
N TYR A 78 -9.49 -9.22 -18.75
CA TYR A 78 -9.87 -9.29 -17.36
C TYR A 78 -11.39 -9.50 -17.24
N TYR A 79 -12.20 -8.64 -17.87
CA TYR A 79 -13.66 -8.77 -17.81
C TYR A 79 -14.21 -9.99 -18.56
N ALA A 80 -13.52 -10.49 -19.59
CA ALA A 80 -13.91 -11.71 -20.30
C ALA A 80 -13.55 -12.98 -19.52
N SER A 81 -12.55 -12.93 -18.64
CA SER A 81 -12.06 -14.07 -17.86
C SER A 81 -13.08 -14.58 -16.85
N THR A 82 -12.93 -15.85 -16.45
CA THR A 82 -13.74 -16.45 -15.39
C THR A 82 -13.55 -15.73 -14.05
N HIS A 83 -12.34 -15.25 -13.76
CA HIS A 83 -12.02 -14.52 -12.52
C HIS A 83 -12.66 -13.12 -12.50
N GLY A 84 -12.59 -12.38 -13.60
CA GLY A 84 -13.26 -11.08 -13.71
C GLY A 84 -14.78 -11.20 -13.64
N GLN A 85 -15.36 -12.23 -14.29
CA GLN A 85 -16.79 -12.55 -14.17
C GLN A 85 -17.21 -12.95 -12.75
N ALA A 86 -16.31 -13.58 -11.99
CA ALA A 86 -16.53 -13.93 -10.58
C ALA A 86 -16.31 -12.76 -9.61
N GLY A 87 -15.87 -11.58 -10.10
CA GLY A 87 -15.61 -10.41 -9.28
C GLY A 87 -14.28 -10.47 -8.50
N VAL A 88 -13.35 -11.34 -8.89
CA VAL A 88 -11.99 -11.36 -8.34
C VAL A 88 -11.23 -10.16 -8.87
N SER A 89 -10.75 -9.29 -7.99
CA SER A 89 -10.00 -8.07 -8.32
C SER A 89 -8.56 -8.36 -8.74
N CYS A 90 -7.91 -7.37 -9.37
CA CYS A 90 -6.49 -7.44 -9.72
C CYS A 90 -5.63 -7.65 -8.46
N ALA A 91 -5.95 -6.96 -7.36
CA ALA A 91 -5.20 -7.03 -6.12
C ALA A 91 -5.32 -8.38 -5.40
N ASP A 92 -6.44 -9.09 -5.56
CA ASP A 92 -6.61 -10.42 -4.96
C ASP A 92 -5.55 -11.42 -5.44
N CYS A 93 -5.02 -11.21 -6.65
CA CYS A 93 -3.98 -12.06 -7.23
C CYS A 93 -2.60 -11.40 -7.20
N HIS A 94 -2.49 -10.10 -7.50
CA HIS A 94 -1.20 -9.42 -7.69
C HIS A 94 -0.66 -8.69 -6.46
N ILE A 95 -1.43 -8.61 -5.37
CA ILE A 95 -0.99 -8.00 -4.12
C ILE A 95 -1.17 -9.03 -3.00
N PRO A 96 -0.11 -9.78 -2.66
CA PRO A 96 -0.16 -10.73 -1.56
C PRO A 96 -0.55 -10.04 -0.25
N GLU A 97 -1.31 -10.74 0.58
CA GLU A 97 -1.77 -10.21 1.88
C GLU A 97 -0.71 -10.33 2.98
N ASP A 98 0.31 -11.17 2.79
CA ASP A 98 1.42 -11.22 3.72
C ASP A 98 2.23 -9.93 3.64
N PHE A 99 2.80 -9.52 4.78
CA PHE A 99 3.44 -8.22 4.89
C PHE A 99 4.60 -8.04 3.88
N SER A 100 5.41 -9.08 3.67
CA SER A 100 6.53 -9.04 2.71
C SER A 100 6.05 -8.86 1.28
N GLY A 101 5.16 -9.74 0.81
CA GLY A 101 4.63 -9.70 -0.55
C GLY A 101 3.83 -8.43 -0.82
N PHE A 102 3.08 -7.94 0.17
CA PHE A 102 2.42 -6.64 0.07
C PHE A 102 3.41 -5.50 -0.16
N VAL A 103 4.49 -5.43 0.62
CA VAL A 103 5.52 -4.39 0.50
C VAL A 103 6.22 -4.49 -0.85
N ASP A 104 6.61 -5.69 -1.27
CA ASP A 104 7.27 -5.93 -2.55
C ASP A 104 6.38 -5.55 -3.73
N ALA A 105 5.09 -5.88 -3.69
CA ALA A 105 4.11 -5.47 -4.69
C ALA A 105 4.00 -3.93 -4.79
N LYS A 106 3.97 -3.23 -3.65
CA LYS A 106 3.90 -1.75 -3.63
C LYS A 106 5.20 -1.10 -4.10
N LEU A 107 6.37 -1.65 -3.76
CA LEU A 107 7.66 -1.18 -4.26
C LEU A 107 7.80 -1.41 -5.78
N THR A 108 7.33 -2.55 -6.27
CA THR A 108 7.29 -2.85 -7.70
C THR A 108 6.34 -1.90 -8.44
N GLY A 109 5.15 -1.63 -7.89
CA GLY A 109 4.23 -0.64 -8.44
C GLY A 109 4.83 0.78 -8.51
N LEU A 110 5.65 1.18 -7.54
CA LEU A 110 6.38 2.46 -7.61
C LEU A 110 7.42 2.47 -8.74
N LYS A 111 8.08 1.34 -9.00
CA LYS A 111 9.00 1.19 -10.13
C LYS A 111 8.25 1.27 -11.47
N GLU A 112 7.10 0.62 -11.59
CA GLU A 112 6.25 0.71 -12.78
C GLU A 112 5.75 2.13 -13.01
N LEU A 113 5.36 2.83 -11.95
CA LEU A 113 4.96 4.24 -12.04
C LEU A 113 6.11 5.11 -12.57
N TRP A 114 7.34 4.88 -12.10
CA TRP A 114 8.51 5.58 -12.61
C TRP A 114 8.68 5.33 -14.12
N ILE A 115 8.69 4.05 -14.54
CA ILE A 115 8.81 3.64 -15.94
C ILE A 115 7.71 4.29 -16.79
N TYR A 116 6.46 4.27 -16.35
CA TYR A 116 5.32 4.87 -17.06
C TYR A 116 5.55 6.35 -17.40
N PHE A 117 6.22 7.10 -16.53
CA PHE A 117 6.51 8.52 -16.75
C PHE A 117 7.84 8.79 -17.46
N THR A 118 8.81 7.87 -17.42
CA THR A 118 10.16 8.11 -17.94
C THR A 118 10.47 7.36 -19.24
N GLU A 119 9.73 6.30 -19.56
CA GLU A 119 10.01 5.37 -20.66
C GLU A 119 8.77 5.19 -21.56
N ASP A 120 9.03 4.81 -22.81
CA ASP A 120 7.96 4.36 -23.72
C ASP A 120 7.39 3.03 -23.20
N HIS A 121 6.08 2.88 -23.30
CA HIS A 121 5.36 1.72 -22.80
C HIS A 121 4.17 1.39 -23.72
N PRO A 122 3.64 0.15 -23.67
CA PRO A 122 2.58 -0.29 -24.56
C PRO A 122 1.31 0.52 -24.36
N LYS A 123 0.78 1.06 -25.46
CA LYS A 123 -0.48 1.79 -25.47
C LYS A 123 -1.66 0.89 -25.84
N ASN A 124 -1.37 -0.23 -26.49
CA ASN A 124 -2.36 -1.17 -26.94
C ASN A 124 -1.87 -2.61 -26.76
N ARG A 125 -2.77 -3.55 -27.05
CA ARG A 125 -2.51 -4.96 -26.81
C ARG A 125 -1.47 -5.57 -27.75
N GLU A 126 -1.39 -5.10 -28.99
CA GLU A 126 -0.42 -5.63 -29.95
C GLU A 126 1.00 -5.19 -29.58
N GLU A 127 1.19 -3.92 -29.21
CA GLU A 127 2.47 -3.43 -28.66
C GLU A 127 2.88 -4.20 -27.41
N TRP A 128 1.94 -4.47 -26.50
CA TRP A 128 2.22 -5.26 -25.30
C TRP A 128 2.66 -6.69 -25.66
N LYS A 129 2.02 -7.31 -26.66
CA LYS A 129 2.40 -8.66 -27.08
C LYS A 129 3.80 -8.71 -27.69
N GLU A 130 4.13 -7.75 -28.53
CA GLU A 130 5.41 -7.70 -29.26
C GLU A 130 6.59 -7.43 -28.33
N GLU A 131 6.42 -6.52 -27.38
CA GLU A 131 7.54 -6.02 -26.57
C GLU A 131 7.63 -6.70 -25.19
N TYR A 132 6.50 -7.21 -24.68
CA TYR A 132 6.37 -7.55 -23.28
C TYR A 132 5.85 -8.97 -23.02
N LYS A 133 5.21 -9.67 -23.96
CA LYS A 133 4.63 -10.99 -23.70
C LYS A 133 5.62 -12.00 -23.11
N GLU A 134 6.74 -12.26 -23.81
CA GLU A 134 7.72 -13.26 -23.34
C GLU A 134 8.36 -12.85 -22.00
N LYS A 135 8.68 -11.56 -21.85
CA LYS A 135 9.27 -11.02 -20.62
C LYS A 135 8.31 -11.12 -19.43
N TRP A 136 7.02 -10.85 -19.63
CA TRP A 136 6.03 -10.85 -18.56
C TRP A 136 5.47 -12.23 -18.27
N GLU A 137 5.45 -13.17 -19.23
CA GLU A 137 5.12 -14.57 -18.93
C GLU A 137 6.14 -15.15 -17.94
N ASP A 138 7.45 -14.91 -18.17
CA ASP A 138 8.52 -15.32 -17.25
C ASP A 138 8.49 -14.55 -15.92
N GLU A 139 8.25 -13.24 -15.95
CA GLU A 139 8.26 -12.38 -14.75
C GLU A 139 7.01 -12.62 -13.88
N ALA A 140 5.83 -12.82 -14.48
CA ALA A 140 4.59 -13.17 -13.79
C ALA A 140 4.73 -14.52 -13.08
N TYR A 141 5.38 -15.50 -13.72
CA TYR A 141 5.70 -16.78 -13.12
C TYR A 141 6.73 -16.66 -11.98
N ARG A 142 7.59 -15.62 -11.99
CA ARG A 142 8.68 -15.47 -11.02
C ARG A 142 8.38 -14.61 -9.80
N ILE A 143 7.57 -13.55 -9.90
CA ILE A 143 7.60 -12.48 -8.86
C ILE A 143 6.27 -12.20 -8.19
N ASN A 144 5.13 -12.33 -8.86
CA ASN A 144 3.85 -11.85 -8.30
C ASN A 144 2.77 -12.91 -8.10
N LEU A 145 3.00 -14.15 -8.53
CA LEU A 145 2.00 -15.20 -8.45
C LEU A 145 2.63 -16.48 -7.90
N THR A 146 2.08 -16.95 -6.79
CA THR A 146 2.48 -18.17 -6.09
C THR A 146 1.26 -19.05 -5.91
N ASP A 147 1.47 -20.36 -5.75
CA ASP A 147 0.36 -21.30 -5.61
C ASP A 147 -0.53 -20.99 -4.39
N ASP A 148 0.04 -20.42 -3.32
CA ASP A 148 -0.72 -20.07 -2.12
C ASP A 148 -1.80 -19.01 -2.40
N ILE A 149 -1.56 -18.07 -3.33
CA ILE A 149 -2.56 -17.08 -3.74
C ILE A 149 -3.77 -17.77 -4.38
N CYS A 150 -3.53 -18.76 -5.22
CA CYS A 150 -4.60 -19.57 -5.82
C CYS A 150 -5.34 -20.38 -4.76
N LEU A 151 -4.60 -21.02 -3.85
CA LEU A 151 -5.14 -21.88 -2.80
C LEU A 151 -5.96 -21.14 -1.74
N LYS A 152 -5.79 -19.82 -1.58
CA LYS A 152 -6.71 -19.01 -0.74
C LYS A 152 -8.17 -19.10 -1.18
N CYS A 153 -8.43 -19.28 -2.47
CA CYS A 153 -9.78 -19.41 -3.02
C CYS A 153 -10.08 -20.82 -3.54
N HIS A 154 -9.06 -21.55 -3.99
CA HIS A 154 -9.20 -22.88 -4.60
C HIS A 154 -8.81 -24.04 -3.67
N GLY A 155 -8.28 -23.76 -2.48
CA GLY A 155 -8.04 -24.75 -1.44
C GLY A 155 -9.31 -25.08 -0.64
N ASP A 156 -9.16 -25.96 0.34
CA ASP A 156 -10.29 -26.53 1.11
C ASP A 156 -11.11 -25.49 1.89
N GLU A 157 -10.54 -24.30 2.14
CA GLU A 157 -11.13 -23.23 2.95
C GLU A 157 -11.62 -22.02 2.12
N GLY A 158 -11.68 -22.13 0.78
CA GLY A 158 -11.90 -21.01 -0.15
C GLY A 158 -13.08 -20.06 0.17
N ILE A 159 -12.80 -18.75 0.21
CA ILE A 159 -13.73 -17.70 0.70
C ILE A 159 -14.51 -16.99 -0.44
N LYS A 160 -13.99 -16.97 -1.67
CA LYS A 160 -14.62 -16.31 -2.84
C LYS A 160 -15.48 -17.29 -3.65
N PRO A 161 -16.50 -16.83 -4.41
CA PRO A 161 -17.50 -17.72 -5.00
C PRO A 161 -16.88 -18.79 -5.88
N PHE A 162 -16.78 -20.00 -5.33
CA PHE A 162 -16.38 -21.20 -6.04
C PHE A 162 -17.51 -21.57 -7.00
N ARG A 163 -17.36 -21.18 -8.27
CA ARG A 163 -18.21 -21.77 -9.31
C ARG A 163 -17.70 -23.20 -9.49
N LYS A 164 -18.43 -24.17 -8.95
CA LYS A 164 -18.14 -25.59 -9.18
C LYS A 164 -18.00 -25.79 -10.68
N VAL A 165 -16.78 -26.02 -11.16
CA VAL A 165 -16.52 -26.30 -12.57
C VAL A 165 -17.07 -27.70 -12.80
N ILE A 166 -18.33 -27.79 -13.24
CA ILE A 166 -18.95 -29.04 -13.65
C ILE A 166 -18.46 -29.31 -15.08
N ALA A 167 -17.20 -29.68 -15.21
CA ALA A 167 -16.68 -30.19 -16.45
C ALA A 167 -15.73 -31.33 -16.11
N TRP A 168 -16.25 -32.55 -16.25
CA TRP A 168 -15.57 -33.83 -16.16
C TRP A 168 -15.36 -34.37 -14.74
N ASP A 169 -15.99 -35.52 -14.46
CA ASP A 169 -15.98 -36.35 -13.25
C ASP A 169 -14.59 -36.96 -12.92
N THR A 170 -13.52 -36.23 -13.22
CA THR A 170 -12.14 -36.63 -13.04
C THR A 170 -11.43 -35.56 -12.24
N ASN A 171 -11.08 -35.89 -11.01
CA ASN A 171 -10.21 -35.10 -10.15
C ASN A 171 -8.79 -35.10 -10.76
N ILE A 172 -8.57 -34.27 -11.79
CA ILE A 172 -7.33 -34.26 -12.57
C ILE A 172 -6.11 -33.94 -11.69
N HIS A 173 -6.30 -33.15 -10.63
CA HIS A 173 -5.24 -32.88 -9.66
C HIS A 173 -4.81 -34.15 -8.90
N GLU A 174 -5.77 -34.98 -8.49
CA GLU A 174 -5.52 -36.26 -7.83
C GLU A 174 -4.95 -37.31 -8.80
N LEU A 175 -5.52 -37.41 -10.01
CA LEU A 175 -5.05 -38.33 -11.05
C LEU A 175 -3.60 -38.07 -11.47
N LEU A 176 -3.25 -36.79 -11.62
CA LEU A 176 -1.90 -36.39 -12.00
C LEU A 176 -0.94 -36.33 -10.81
N ARG A 177 -1.46 -36.44 -9.58
CA ARG A 177 -0.72 -36.30 -8.32
C ARG A 177 0.06 -34.99 -8.28
N VAL A 178 -0.65 -33.89 -8.54
CA VAL A 178 -0.09 -32.52 -8.62
C VAL A 178 0.76 -32.20 -7.39
N ASP A 179 0.21 -32.45 -6.20
CA ASP A 179 0.91 -32.21 -4.93
C ASP A 179 2.16 -33.11 -4.77
N GLU A 180 2.05 -34.41 -5.08
CA GLU A 180 3.20 -35.34 -4.94
C GLU A 180 4.34 -35.00 -5.91
N LYS A 181 4.00 -34.47 -7.09
CA LYS A 181 4.98 -34.08 -8.10
C LYS A 181 5.50 -32.67 -7.93
N GLY A 182 4.94 -31.89 -7.00
CA GLY A 182 5.29 -30.48 -6.80
C GLY A 182 5.03 -29.63 -8.04
N LEU A 183 3.96 -29.93 -8.80
CA LEU A 183 3.54 -29.11 -9.92
C LEU A 183 2.81 -27.87 -9.42
N SER A 184 3.08 -26.73 -10.03
CA SER A 184 2.40 -25.47 -9.74
C SER A 184 1.03 -25.42 -10.46
N CYS A 185 0.10 -24.64 -9.90
CA CYS A 185 -1.15 -24.28 -10.56
C CYS A 185 -0.90 -23.74 -11.97
N PHE A 186 0.16 -22.94 -12.13
CA PHE A 186 0.52 -22.28 -13.39
C PHE A 186 1.06 -23.24 -14.45
N ASP A 187 1.51 -24.44 -14.08
CA ASP A 187 2.00 -25.44 -15.05
C ASP A 187 0.91 -25.93 -15.99
N CYS A 188 -0.36 -25.86 -15.56
CA CYS A 188 -1.52 -26.26 -16.35
C CYS A 188 -2.50 -25.09 -16.55
N HIS A 189 -2.69 -24.23 -15.54
CA HIS A 189 -3.57 -23.07 -15.60
C HIS A 189 -2.78 -21.82 -15.96
N TYR A 190 -2.34 -21.74 -17.22
CA TYR A 190 -1.73 -20.55 -17.80
C TYR A 190 -2.76 -19.77 -18.63
N ASN A 191 -2.53 -18.47 -18.85
CA ASN A 191 -3.39 -17.58 -19.65
C ASN A 191 -4.89 -17.55 -19.27
N PHE A 192 -5.18 -17.77 -17.98
CA PHE A 192 -6.53 -17.85 -17.43
C PHE A 192 -7.20 -16.49 -17.15
N VAL A 193 -6.43 -15.40 -17.23
CA VAL A 193 -6.92 -14.00 -17.20
C VAL A 193 -6.29 -13.18 -18.31
N HIS A 194 -4.95 -13.17 -18.41
CA HIS A 194 -4.23 -12.45 -19.44
C HIS A 194 -3.84 -13.41 -20.57
N GLY A 195 -4.39 -13.23 -21.77
CA GLY A 195 -4.18 -14.10 -22.93
C GLY A 195 -5.42 -14.88 -23.39
N ILE A 196 -6.61 -14.47 -22.96
CA ILE A 196 -7.88 -14.98 -23.47
C ILE A 196 -8.23 -14.23 -24.77
N GLU A 197 -7.98 -14.87 -25.91
CA GLU A 197 -8.42 -14.40 -27.24
C GLU A 197 -9.70 -15.10 -27.72
#